data_AF-F6H4R9-F1
#
_entry.id   AF-F6H4R9-F1
#
_cell.length_a   1.000
_cell.length_b   1.000
_cell.length_c   1.000
_cell.angle_alpha   90.00
_cell.angle_beta   90.00
_cell.angle_gamma   90.00
#
_symmetry.space_group_name_H-M   'P 1'
#
loop_
_entity.id
_entity.type
_entity.pdbx_description
1 polymer ?
#
loop_
_entity_poly.entity_id
_entity_poly.type
_entity_poly.pdbx_seq_one_letter_code
_entity_poly.pdbx_strand_id
1 'polypeptide(L)'
;MNITATSLLLLLASSTEVFGDTIFYVTKYEAKADGNTDITQNLRFNFITNSMVKDITSRDSKQFQMNLLGCKNLTFYNVGISAPEVSINTDGIHIGRSSGFNITNSTVETGDDCVSIGDGSEQINIQSVTCGPGYGISVGSLGKCPNEEPVVGISVKNCTFTPRMA
;
A
#
# COMPACT_ATOMS: atom_id res chain seq x y z
N MET A 1 -2.08 31.50 -2.95
CA MET A 1 -1.56 30.29 -3.62
C MET A 1 -2.71 29.30 -3.64
N ASN A 2 -3.39 29.16 -4.78
CA ASN A 2 -4.54 28.26 -4.95
C ASN A 2 -4.03 26.83 -5.07
N ILE A 3 -4.45 25.94 -4.17
CA ILE A 3 -4.16 24.51 -4.25
C ILE A 3 -5.47 23.79 -4.58
N THR A 4 -5.69 23.56 -5.87
CA THR A 4 -6.73 22.67 -6.40
C THR A 4 -6.10 21.31 -6.69
N ALA A 5 -6.20 20.41 -5.71
CA ALA A 5 -6.18 18.96 -5.83
C ALA A 5 -6.38 18.44 -4.41
N THR A 6 -7.60 18.03 -4.09
CA THR A 6 -7.98 17.42 -2.81
C THR A 6 -7.30 16.07 -2.66
N SER A 7 -6.02 16.09 -2.31
CA SER A 7 -5.36 14.99 -1.62
C SER A 7 -6.09 14.81 -0.30
N LEU A 8 -6.89 13.75 -0.16
CA LEU A 8 -7.53 13.40 1.10
C LEU A 8 -6.41 13.01 2.10
N LEU A 9 -5.89 14.01 2.80
CA LEU A 9 -4.96 13.85 3.90
C LEU A 9 -5.76 13.32 5.08
N LEU A 10 -5.89 11.99 5.19
CA LEU A 10 -6.44 11.38 6.37
C LEU A 10 -5.39 11.46 7.49
N LEU A 11 -5.44 12.53 8.29
CA LEU A 11 -4.78 12.56 9.59
C LEU A 11 -5.46 11.50 10.47
N LEU A 12 -4.86 10.31 10.56
CA LEU A 12 -5.16 9.40 11.67
C LEU A 12 -4.49 9.97 12.92
N ALA A 13 -5.21 10.85 13.61
CA ALA A 13 -4.86 11.29 14.95
C ALA A 13 -5.14 10.15 15.94
N SER A 14 -4.06 9.65 16.55
CA SER A 14 -3.93 9.06 17.88
C SER A 14 -5.04 8.12 18.45
N SER A 15 -4.59 6.91 18.78
CA SER A 15 -4.89 6.17 20.03
C SER A 15 -6.33 5.79 20.38
N THR A 16 -7.24 5.66 19.41
CA THR A 16 -8.53 4.99 19.68
C THR A 16 -8.77 3.87 18.68
N GLU A 17 -8.92 2.65 19.21
CA GLU A 17 -9.31 1.47 18.43
C GLU A 17 -10.72 1.69 17.86
N VAL A 18 -10.83 1.75 16.53
CA VAL A 18 -12.13 1.79 15.86
C VAL A 18 -12.61 0.33 15.73
N PHE A 19 -13.65 -0.05 16.48
CA PHE A 19 -14.31 -1.36 16.36
C PHE A 19 -15.46 -1.29 15.35
N GLY A 20 -15.46 -2.20 14.36
CA GLY A 20 -16.54 -2.42 13.39
C GLY A 20 -16.08 -2.37 11.93
N ASP A 21 -16.85 -2.97 11.02
CA ASP A 21 -16.61 -2.95 9.56
C ASP A 21 -16.54 -1.51 9.04
N THR A 22 -15.34 -0.94 9.02
CA THR A 22 -15.13 0.44 8.58
C THR A 22 -14.88 0.41 7.08
N ILE A 23 -15.95 0.21 6.30
CA ILE A 23 -15.89 0.36 4.84
C ILE A 23 -15.75 1.85 4.52
N PHE A 24 -14.56 2.25 4.05
CA PHE A 24 -14.32 3.61 3.56
C PHE A 24 -14.79 3.75 2.12
N TYR A 25 -15.98 4.32 1.93
CA TYR A 25 -16.47 4.72 0.61
C TYR A 25 -15.88 6.08 0.23
N VAL A 26 -14.81 6.08 -0.56
CA VAL A 26 -14.15 7.30 -1.07
C VAL A 26 -15.13 8.22 -1.81
N THR A 27 -16.13 7.65 -2.49
CA THR A 27 -17.19 8.38 -3.20
C THR A 27 -18.23 9.04 -2.28
N LYS A 28 -18.34 8.63 -1.01
CA LYS A 28 -19.23 9.24 -0.01
C LYS A 28 -18.75 10.63 0.42
N TYR A 29 -17.46 10.93 0.23
CA TYR A 29 -16.82 12.21 0.54
C TYR A 29 -16.55 13.05 -0.72
N GLU A 30 -17.38 12.89 -1.74
CA GLU A 30 -17.40 13.73 -2.96
C GLU A 30 -16.15 13.65 -3.84
N ALA A 31 -15.28 12.66 -3.67
CA ALA A 31 -14.23 12.37 -4.63
C ALA A 31 -14.87 11.98 -5.99
N LYS A 32 -14.67 12.83 -7.01
CA LYS A 32 -15.10 12.59 -8.39
C LYS A 32 -13.87 12.39 -9.26
N ALA A 33 -13.88 11.33 -10.06
CA ALA A 33 -12.93 11.17 -11.15
C ALA A 33 -13.06 12.36 -12.11
N ASP A 34 -11.98 13.09 -12.33
CA ASP A 34 -11.96 14.29 -13.20
C ASP A 34 -11.75 13.96 -14.69
N GLY A 35 -11.49 12.69 -15.01
CA GLY A 35 -11.28 12.21 -16.38
C GLY A 35 -9.88 12.50 -16.95
N ASN A 36 -8.99 13.10 -16.16
CA ASN A 36 -7.56 13.14 -16.47
C ASN A 36 -6.89 11.88 -15.91
N THR A 37 -5.64 11.61 -16.29
CA THR A 37 -4.80 10.57 -15.65
C THR A 37 -4.52 10.99 -14.21
N ASP A 38 -5.53 10.82 -13.38
CA ASP A 38 -5.46 11.11 -11.97
C ASP A 38 -4.56 10.03 -11.37
N ILE A 39 -3.40 10.45 -10.86
CA ILE A 39 -2.42 9.65 -10.13
C ILE A 39 -2.98 9.20 -8.76
N THR A 40 -4.28 8.89 -8.71
CA THR A 40 -5.03 8.63 -7.50
C THR A 40 -4.67 7.26 -6.96
N GLN A 41 -4.12 7.30 -5.75
CA GLN A 41 -3.93 6.17 -4.88
C GLN A 41 -5.04 6.22 -3.84
N ASN A 42 -5.65 5.08 -3.50
CA ASN A 42 -6.75 5.08 -2.52
C ASN A 42 -6.29 5.60 -1.15
N LEU A 43 -5.13 5.14 -0.66
CA LEU A 43 -4.58 5.53 0.62
C LEU A 43 -3.11 5.91 0.51
N ARG A 44 -2.73 7.00 1.19
CA ARG A 44 -1.34 7.45 1.30
C ARG A 44 -0.96 7.71 2.75
N PHE A 45 0.12 7.09 3.20
CA PHE A 45 0.68 7.24 4.53
C PHE A 45 2.04 7.92 4.41
N ASN A 46 2.12 9.18 4.84
CA ASN A 46 3.36 9.94 4.83
C ASN A 46 3.81 10.20 6.27
N PHE A 47 5.04 9.80 6.59
CA PHE A 47 5.70 10.10 7.86
C PHE A 47 4.94 9.62 9.11
N ILE A 48 4.16 8.56 8.97
CA ILE A 48 3.40 7.95 10.07
C ILE A 48 4.37 7.13 10.93
N THR A 49 4.22 7.26 12.25
CA THR A 49 5.07 6.54 13.20
C THR A 49 4.26 5.77 14.23
N ASN A 50 4.77 4.64 14.71
CA ASN A 50 4.23 3.86 15.85
C ASN A 50 2.72 3.62 15.77
N SER A 51 2.26 3.06 14.64
CA SER A 51 0.83 2.97 14.34
C SER A 51 0.48 1.59 13.79
N MET A 52 -0.82 1.30 13.74
CA MET A 52 -1.36 0.08 13.13
C MET A 52 -2.52 0.45 12.22
N VAL A 53 -2.54 -0.16 11.03
CA VAL A 53 -3.68 -0.18 10.10
C VAL A 53 -4.22 -1.60 10.14
N LYS A 54 -5.49 -1.74 10.53
CA LYS A 54 -6.05 -3.05 10.83
C LYS A 54 -7.50 -3.18 10.36
N ASP A 55 -7.85 -4.37 9.87
CA ASP A 55 -9.23 -4.76 9.53
C ASP A 55 -9.88 -3.85 8.47
N ILE A 56 -9.10 -3.44 7.46
CA ILE A 56 -9.60 -2.60 6.35
C ILE A 56 -9.52 -3.32 5.02
N THR A 57 -10.37 -2.90 4.07
CA THR A 57 -10.31 -3.35 2.68
C THR A 57 -10.19 -2.15 1.73
N SER A 58 -9.25 -2.21 0.77
CA SER A 58 -9.12 -1.27 -0.35
C SER A 58 -9.44 -1.97 -1.66
N ARG A 59 -10.24 -1.33 -2.54
CA ARG A 59 -10.63 -1.90 -3.82
C ARG A 59 -10.45 -0.91 -4.96
N ASP A 60 -10.06 -1.43 -6.12
CA ASP A 60 -10.14 -0.79 -7.43
C ASP A 60 -9.53 0.63 -7.51
N SER A 61 -8.36 0.81 -6.89
CA SER A 61 -7.54 2.01 -7.08
C SER A 61 -7.15 2.14 -8.56
N LYS A 62 -7.07 3.38 -9.06
CA LYS A 62 -6.59 3.65 -10.43
C LYS A 62 -5.07 3.49 -10.59
N GLN A 63 -4.34 3.46 -9.48
CA GLN A 63 -2.90 3.29 -9.39
C GLN A 63 -2.61 2.46 -8.12
N PHE A 64 -1.51 2.69 -7.40
CA PHE A 64 -1.24 1.97 -6.15
C PHE A 64 -2.44 2.03 -5.20
N GLN A 65 -2.76 0.92 -4.55
CA GLN A 65 -3.85 0.83 -3.59
C GLN A 65 -3.46 1.53 -2.28
N MET A 66 -2.26 1.26 -1.76
CA MET A 66 -1.71 1.91 -0.58
C MET A 66 -0.26 2.32 -0.84
N ASN A 67 0.05 3.59 -0.59
CA ASN A 67 1.40 4.14 -0.78
C ASN A 67 1.97 4.67 0.54
N LEU A 68 3.14 4.19 0.94
CA LEU A 68 3.84 4.55 2.16
C LEU A 68 5.14 5.26 1.83
N LEU A 69 5.35 6.40 2.49
CA LEU A 69 6.58 7.18 2.36
C LEU A 69 7.05 7.68 3.72
N GLY A 70 8.30 7.39 4.10
CA GLY A 70 8.89 7.96 5.31
C GLY A 70 8.30 7.41 6.62
N CYS A 71 7.62 6.27 6.60
CA CYS A 71 6.94 5.72 7.79
C CYS A 71 7.91 4.95 8.70
N LYS A 72 7.60 4.87 10.00
CA LYS A 72 8.43 4.15 10.97
C LYS A 72 7.60 3.35 11.97
N ASN A 73 7.94 2.07 12.18
CA ASN A 73 7.24 1.20 13.14
C ASN A 73 5.72 1.18 12.88
N LEU A 74 5.34 0.73 11.69
CA LEU A 74 3.95 0.67 11.24
C LEU A 74 3.58 -0.78 10.91
N THR A 75 2.38 -1.18 11.30
CA THR A 75 1.88 -2.55 11.05
C THR A 75 0.59 -2.52 10.26
N PHE A 76 0.53 -3.29 9.19
CA PHE A 76 -0.68 -3.64 8.47
C PHE A 76 -1.09 -5.05 8.90
N TYR A 77 -2.27 -5.17 9.50
CA TYR A 77 -2.81 -6.43 10.01
C TYR A 77 -4.20 -6.70 9.45
N ASN A 78 -4.44 -7.86 8.85
CA ASN A 78 -5.75 -8.21 8.30
C ASN A 78 -6.27 -7.16 7.31
N VAL A 79 -5.40 -6.79 6.36
CA VAL A 79 -5.72 -5.84 5.29
C VAL A 79 -6.10 -6.62 4.04
N GLY A 80 -7.25 -6.31 3.47
CA GLY A 80 -7.69 -6.82 2.16
C GLY A 80 -7.45 -5.81 1.05
N ILE A 81 -6.86 -6.23 -0.07
CA ILE A 81 -6.66 -5.38 -1.24
C ILE A 81 -7.10 -6.14 -2.48
N SER A 82 -7.94 -5.52 -3.30
CA SER A 82 -8.34 -6.10 -4.59
C SER A 82 -8.33 -5.09 -5.74
N ALA A 83 -7.89 -5.52 -6.91
CA ALA A 83 -8.05 -4.84 -8.19
C ALA A 83 -8.24 -5.90 -9.31
N PRO A 84 -8.82 -5.54 -10.47
CA PRO A 84 -8.88 -6.46 -11.59
C PRO A 84 -7.49 -6.95 -11.99
N GLU A 85 -7.38 -8.25 -12.29
CA GLU A 85 -6.11 -8.90 -12.66
C GLU A 85 -5.41 -8.25 -13.86
N VAL A 86 -6.16 -7.66 -14.79
CA VAL A 86 -5.62 -6.99 -15.99
C VAL A 86 -5.26 -5.51 -15.75
N SER A 87 -5.46 -5.00 -14.54
CA SER A 87 -5.22 -3.60 -14.22
C SER A 87 -3.73 -3.35 -13.99
N ILE A 88 -3.13 -2.51 -14.84
CA ILE A 88 -1.72 -2.15 -14.75
C ILE A 88 -1.49 -1.13 -13.63
N ASN A 89 -0.33 -1.19 -12.97
CA ASN A 89 0.13 -0.24 -11.96
C ASN A 89 -0.77 -0.10 -10.73
N THR A 90 -1.59 -1.13 -10.44
CA THR A 90 -2.42 -1.21 -9.24
C THR A 90 -1.73 -1.91 -8.10
N ASP A 91 -0.46 -1.59 -7.85
CA ASP A 91 0.34 -2.23 -6.82
C ASP A 91 -0.40 -2.18 -5.47
N GLY A 92 -0.37 -3.27 -4.71
CA GLY A 92 -1.13 -3.36 -3.47
C GLY A 92 -0.58 -2.41 -2.41
N ILE A 93 0.63 -2.69 -1.94
CA ILE A 93 1.31 -1.88 -0.91
C ILE A 93 2.67 -1.44 -1.45
N HIS A 94 2.79 -0.16 -1.77
CA HIS A 94 4.06 0.45 -2.15
C HIS A 94 4.75 1.05 -0.92
N ILE A 95 5.99 0.66 -0.65
CA ILE A 95 6.76 1.08 0.52
C ILE A 95 8.02 1.80 0.04
N GLY A 96 8.15 3.08 0.36
CA GLY A 96 9.37 3.87 0.12
C GLY A 96 9.90 4.49 1.41
N ARG A 97 11.22 4.51 1.56
CA ARG A 97 11.95 5.23 2.62
C ARG A 97 11.39 5.01 4.01
N SER A 98 10.98 3.79 4.32
CA SER A 98 10.25 3.46 5.55
C SER A 98 10.99 2.37 6.33
N SER A 99 10.91 2.40 7.66
CA SER A 99 11.66 1.49 8.52
C SER A 99 10.80 0.77 9.56
N GLY A 100 11.06 -0.53 9.77
CA GLY A 100 10.33 -1.34 10.74
C GLY A 100 8.87 -1.50 10.37
N PHE A 101 8.61 -2.01 9.16
CA PHE A 101 7.25 -2.19 8.64
C PHE A 101 6.85 -3.65 8.67
N ASN A 102 5.62 -3.93 9.12
CA ASN A 102 5.09 -5.29 9.17
C ASN A 102 3.81 -5.38 8.34
N ILE A 103 3.70 -6.38 7.45
CA ILE A 103 2.47 -6.76 6.78
C ILE A 103 2.14 -8.17 7.20
N THR A 104 0.98 -8.36 7.84
CA THR A 104 0.63 -9.63 8.47
C THR A 104 -0.83 -10.03 8.26
N ASN A 105 -1.07 -11.31 7.98
CA ASN A 105 -2.41 -11.88 7.84
C ASN A 105 -3.29 -11.14 6.82
N SER A 106 -2.70 -10.76 5.68
CA SER A 106 -3.35 -9.89 4.69
C SER A 106 -3.55 -10.62 3.36
N THR A 107 -4.49 -10.14 2.56
CA THR A 107 -4.75 -10.65 1.20
C THR A 107 -4.61 -9.50 0.21
N VAL A 108 -3.78 -9.69 -0.81
CA VAL A 108 -3.49 -8.69 -1.83
C VAL A 108 -3.65 -9.31 -3.22
N GLU A 109 -4.71 -8.93 -3.90
CA GLU A 109 -5.10 -9.46 -5.21
C GLU A 109 -5.15 -8.31 -6.21
N THR A 110 -4.06 -8.08 -6.93
CA THR A 110 -3.94 -6.95 -7.86
C THR A 110 -3.44 -7.41 -9.23
N GLY A 111 -3.47 -6.53 -10.22
CA GLY A 111 -2.89 -6.79 -11.54
C GLY A 111 -1.39 -6.48 -11.68
N ASP A 112 -0.76 -6.01 -10.60
CA ASP A 112 0.65 -5.59 -10.51
C ASP A 112 1.29 -6.16 -9.23
N ASP A 113 2.37 -5.58 -8.70
CA ASP A 113 2.98 -6.03 -7.44
C ASP A 113 1.96 -6.09 -6.29
N CYS A 114 1.98 -7.16 -5.49
CA CYS A 114 1.23 -7.16 -4.22
C CYS A 114 1.89 -6.22 -3.21
N VAL A 115 3.21 -6.30 -3.12
CA VAL A 115 4.03 -5.43 -2.29
C VAL A 115 5.27 -5.05 -3.08
N SER A 116 5.46 -3.76 -3.30
CA SER A 116 6.64 -3.20 -3.98
C SER A 116 7.47 -2.39 -2.97
N ILE A 117 8.77 -2.63 -2.90
CA ILE A 117 9.67 -2.06 -1.88
C ILE A 117 10.72 -1.17 -2.55
N GLY A 118 10.54 0.15 -2.49
CA GLY A 118 11.42 1.16 -3.04
C GLY A 118 12.59 1.56 -2.13
N ASP A 119 13.37 2.53 -2.60
CA ASP A 119 14.62 3.02 -2.00
C ASP A 119 14.50 3.37 -0.51
N GLY A 120 15.58 3.17 0.24
CA GLY A 120 15.69 3.54 1.66
C GLY A 120 14.74 2.80 2.60
N SER A 121 14.17 1.68 2.16
CA SER A 121 13.26 0.87 2.97
C SER A 121 14.04 -0.17 3.77
N GLU A 122 13.79 -0.23 5.08
CA GLU A 122 14.56 -1.05 6.01
C GLU A 122 13.67 -1.89 6.94
N GLN A 123 14.12 -3.10 7.28
CA GLN A 123 13.46 -3.95 8.28
C GLN A 123 11.97 -4.17 7.95
N ILE A 124 11.72 -4.70 6.75
CA ILE A 124 10.37 -4.99 6.26
C ILE A 124 10.07 -6.46 6.46
N ASN A 125 9.01 -6.77 7.19
CA ASN A 125 8.56 -8.13 7.45
C ASN A 125 7.19 -8.36 6.83
N ILE A 126 7.10 -9.34 5.92
CA ILE A 126 5.88 -9.72 5.22
C ILE A 126 5.59 -11.17 5.59
N GLN A 127 4.50 -11.40 6.32
CA GLN A 127 4.22 -12.71 6.89
C GLN A 127 2.75 -13.10 6.76
N SER A 128 2.48 -14.35 6.37
CA SER A 128 1.10 -14.85 6.26
C SER A 128 0.26 -13.99 5.32
N VAL A 129 0.83 -13.62 4.17
CA VAL A 129 0.16 -12.86 3.12
C VAL A 129 -0.22 -13.77 1.97
N THR A 130 -1.48 -13.70 1.54
CA THR A 130 -1.91 -14.24 0.24
C THR A 130 -1.74 -13.16 -0.81
N CYS A 131 -0.95 -13.42 -1.83
CA CYS A 131 -0.56 -12.48 -2.86
C CYS A 131 -0.83 -13.07 -4.25
N GLY A 132 -1.57 -12.36 -5.10
CA GLY A 132 -1.74 -12.69 -6.51
C GLY A 132 -3.20 -12.55 -6.96
N PRO A 133 -3.47 -12.49 -8.27
CA PRO A 133 -2.66 -13.01 -9.39
C PRO A 133 -1.51 -12.12 -9.94
N GLY A 134 -1.23 -10.97 -9.33
CA GLY A 134 -0.23 -9.99 -9.79
C GLY A 134 1.25 -10.43 -9.77
N TYR A 135 2.18 -9.47 -9.72
CA TYR A 135 3.62 -9.72 -9.91
C TYR A 135 4.40 -10.15 -8.67
N GLY A 136 3.73 -10.31 -7.53
CA GLY A 136 4.34 -10.86 -6.33
C GLY A 136 4.80 -9.82 -5.32
N ILE A 137 5.85 -10.16 -4.58
CA ILE A 137 6.51 -9.25 -3.62
C ILE A 137 7.85 -8.87 -4.24
N SER A 138 8.00 -7.60 -4.57
CA SER A 138 9.08 -7.08 -5.40
C SER A 138 9.95 -6.10 -4.61
N VAL A 139 11.26 -6.31 -4.64
CA VAL A 139 12.24 -5.32 -4.19
C VAL A 139 12.61 -4.46 -5.39
N GLY A 140 12.23 -3.19 -5.33
CA GLY A 140 12.47 -2.18 -6.35
C GLY A 140 11.21 -1.76 -7.11
N SER A 141 11.35 -1.26 -8.33
CA SER A 141 12.64 -1.09 -9.04
C SER A 141 13.59 -0.14 -8.31
N LEU A 142 14.89 -0.45 -8.32
CA LEU A 142 15.98 0.40 -7.82
C LEU A 142 16.94 0.75 -8.97
N GLY A 143 17.70 1.83 -8.82
CA GLY A 143 18.70 2.33 -9.76
C GLY A 143 18.21 3.40 -10.73
N LYS A 144 17.03 3.99 -10.51
CA LYS A 144 16.48 5.03 -11.40
C LYS A 144 17.02 6.42 -11.06
N CYS A 145 17.17 6.71 -9.77
CA CYS A 145 17.60 8.01 -9.27
C CYS A 145 19.05 7.96 -8.76
N PRO A 146 19.83 9.06 -8.89
CA PRO A 146 21.11 9.16 -8.21
C PRO A 146 20.90 9.20 -6.69
N ASN A 147 21.81 8.56 -5.95
CA ASN A 147 21.79 8.49 -4.48
C ASN A 147 20.52 7.82 -3.92
N GLU A 148 20.02 6.77 -4.57
CA GLU A 148 19.04 5.88 -3.95
C GLU A 148 19.66 5.18 -2.73
N GLU A 149 18.93 5.23 -1.62
CA GLU A 149 19.32 4.56 -0.39
C GLU A 149 19.06 3.05 -0.50
N PRO A 150 19.87 2.21 0.16
CA PRO A 150 19.75 0.76 0.07
C PRO A 150 18.43 0.26 0.65
N VAL A 151 17.97 -0.89 0.15
CA VAL A 151 16.89 -1.67 0.75
C VAL A 151 17.51 -2.79 1.58
N VAL A 152 17.21 -2.84 2.88
CA VAL A 152 17.92 -3.74 3.81
C VAL A 152 16.96 -4.46 4.77
N GLY A 153 17.21 -5.73 5.03
CA GLY A 153 16.48 -6.47 6.07
C GLY A 153 15.04 -6.78 5.67
N ILE A 154 14.85 -7.42 4.50
CA ILE A 154 13.54 -7.87 4.03
C ILE A 154 13.33 -9.33 4.43
N SER A 155 12.19 -9.62 5.07
CA SER A 155 11.79 -10.98 5.43
C SER A 155 10.42 -11.29 4.84
N VAL A 156 10.33 -12.38 4.09
CA VAL A 156 9.06 -12.89 3.55
C VAL A 156 8.86 -14.31 4.07
N LYS A 157 7.78 -14.55 4.82
CA LYS A 157 7.54 -15.83 5.53
C LYS A 157 6.10 -16.27 5.40
N ASN A 158 5.87 -17.57 5.22
CA ASN A 158 4.53 -18.18 5.21
C ASN A 158 3.53 -17.48 4.26
N CYS A 159 4.01 -16.97 3.12
CA CYS A 159 3.14 -16.32 2.13
C CYS A 159 2.67 -17.33 1.08
N THR A 160 1.49 -17.10 0.52
CA THR A 160 0.93 -17.91 -0.56
C THR A 160 0.84 -17.04 -1.81
N PHE A 161 1.42 -17.52 -2.91
CA PHE A 161 1.37 -16.83 -4.20
C PHE A 161 0.37 -17.52 -5.13
N THR A 162 -0.63 -16.79 -5.60
CA THR A 162 -1.60 -17.27 -6.60
C THR A 162 -1.15 -16.87 -8.00
N PRO A 163 -1.19 -17.79 -8.99
CA PRO A 163 -0.72 -17.50 -10.34
C PRO A 163 -1.71 -16.60 -11.10
N ARG A 164 -1.18 -15.85 -12.07
CA ARG A 164 -1.98 -15.20 -13.11
C ARG A 164 -2.63 -16.25 -14.01
N MET A 165 -3.94 -16.14 -14.23
CA MET A 165 -4.63 -16.98 -15.19
C MET A 165 -4.34 -16.42 -16.58
N ALA A 166 -3.64 -17.22 -17.40
CA ALA A 166 -3.22 -16.86 -18.76
C ALA A 166 -4.41 -16.70 -19.72
#